data_AF-A0A2P2JDQ9-F1
#
_entry.id   AF-A0A2P2JDQ9-F1
#
_cell.length_a   1.000
_cell.length_b   1.000
_cell.length_c   1.000
_cell.angle_alpha   90.00
_cell.angle_beta   90.00
_cell.angle_gamma   90.00
#
_symmetry.space_group_name_H-M   'P 1'
#
loop_
_entity.id
_entity.type
_entity.pdbx_description
1 polymer ?
#
loop_
_entity_poly.entity_id
_entity_poly.type
_entity_poly.pdbx_seq_one_letter_code
_entity_poly.pdbx_strand_id
1 'polypeptide(L)'
;MHTVRYFDGKTYEWVGISRQPNIMGKVKRTLGQFTPAQWDKDEWHPMLGPWRFIQVLSLCIIFLTVELNTFFLKYCLWVPPQNPVVIYRLILWWLIAIPTFREYNSYLQDRKPVKKVGAFCWLSLAICIVELLICIKFGHGILF
;
A
#
# COMPACT_ATOMS: atom_id res chain seq x y z
N MET A 1 3.34 -18.37 1.37
CA MET A 1 1.87 -18.61 1.46
C MET A 1 1.45 -19.72 0.50
N HIS A 2 0.60 -20.65 0.94
CA HIS A 2 0.14 -21.80 0.12
C HIS A 2 -0.81 -21.40 -1.01
N THR A 3 -1.63 -20.35 -0.81
CA THR A 3 -2.57 -19.82 -1.81
C THR A 3 -1.85 -19.23 -3.03
N VAL A 4 -0.81 -18.41 -2.82
CA VAL A 4 0.01 -17.86 -3.90
C VAL A 4 0.65 -18.99 -4.73
N ARG A 5 1.24 -20.00 -4.07
CA ARG A 5 1.80 -21.19 -4.76
C ARG A 5 0.76 -21.97 -5.56
N TYR A 6 -0.49 -22.03 -5.10
CA TYR A 6 -1.59 -22.71 -5.80
C TYR A 6 -1.98 -21.98 -7.11
N PHE A 7 -1.88 -20.65 -7.14
CA PHE A 7 -2.17 -19.85 -8.34
C PHE A 7 -0.97 -19.73 -9.29
N ASP A 8 0.26 -19.78 -8.78
CA ASP A 8 1.52 -19.66 -9.53
C ASP A 8 1.78 -20.84 -10.51
N GLY A 9 1.24 -22.03 -10.20
CA GLY A 9 1.48 -23.26 -10.96
C GLY A 9 0.51 -23.54 -12.11
N LYS A 10 -0.41 -22.64 -12.44
CA LYS A 10 -1.40 -22.89 -13.51
C LYS A 10 -0.84 -22.48 -14.88
N THR A 11 -0.39 -23.46 -15.65
CA THR A 11 -0.11 -23.27 -17.08
C THR A 11 -1.41 -23.01 -17.84
N TYR A 12 -1.57 -21.79 -18.38
CA TYR A 12 -2.73 -21.41 -19.18
C TYR A 12 -2.52 -21.86 -20.64
N GLU A 13 -3.29 -22.85 -21.11
CA GLU A 13 -3.32 -23.16 -22.54
C GLU A 13 -4.17 -22.13 -23.30
N TRP A 14 -3.53 -21.38 -24.19
CA TRP A 14 -4.16 -20.38 -25.05
C TRP A 14 -4.94 -21.03 -26.21
N VAL A 15 -6.10 -21.61 -25.90
CA VAL A 15 -7.06 -22.08 -26.89
C VAL A 15 -8.21 -21.08 -27.06
N GLY A 16 -8.69 -20.91 -28.30
CA GLY A 16 -9.78 -19.97 -28.63
C GLY A 16 -11.10 -20.30 -27.92
N ILE A 17 -11.85 -19.26 -27.56
CA ILE A 17 -13.16 -19.34 -26.85
C ILE A 17 -14.17 -20.24 -27.57
N SER A 18 -14.06 -20.38 -28.89
CA SER A 18 -14.93 -21.22 -29.72
C SER A 18 -14.73 -22.72 -29.48
N ARG A 19 -13.56 -23.16 -29.01
CA ARG A 19 -13.26 -24.57 -28.73
C ARG A 19 -13.68 -25.03 -27.33
N GLN A 20 -14.19 -24.13 -26.47
CA GLN A 20 -14.61 -24.47 -25.11
C GLN A 20 -16.08 -24.97 -25.11
N PRO A 21 -16.34 -26.26 -24.82
CA PRO A 21 -17.67 -26.85 -25.00
C PRO A 21 -18.67 -26.46 -23.90
N ASN A 22 -18.19 -25.96 -22.75
CA ASN A 22 -19.02 -25.77 -21.55
C ASN A 22 -19.15 -24.29 -21.15
N ILE A 23 -20.38 -23.82 -20.89
CA ILE A 23 -20.70 -22.42 -20.52
C ILE A 23 -20.00 -22.03 -19.21
N MET A 24 -19.97 -22.95 -18.24
CA MET A 24 -19.24 -22.75 -16.98
C MET A 24 -17.72 -22.58 -17.19
N GLY A 25 -17.17 -23.22 -18.23
CA GLY A 25 -15.78 -23.07 -18.65
C GLY A 25 -15.47 -21.74 -19.33
N LYS A 26 -16.47 -21.07 -19.92
CA LYS A 26 -16.34 -19.71 -20.46
C LYS A 26 -16.33 -18.67 -19.34
N VAL A 27 -17.28 -18.75 -18.40
CA VAL A 27 -17.35 -17.85 -17.22
C VAL A 27 -16.07 -17.94 -16.39
N LYS A 28 -15.56 -19.14 -16.12
CA LYS A 28 -14.31 -19.35 -15.39
C LYS A 28 -13.09 -18.71 -16.08
N ARG A 29 -13.04 -18.67 -17.43
CA ARG A 29 -11.97 -18.01 -18.18
C ARG A 29 -12.10 -16.50 -18.15
N THR A 30 -13.31 -15.97 -18.30
CA THR A 30 -13.57 -14.52 -18.19
C THR A 30 -13.16 -14.01 -16.80
N LEU A 31 -13.54 -14.72 -15.73
CA LEU A 31 -13.08 -14.41 -14.37
C LEU A 31 -11.56 -14.59 -14.20
N GLY A 32 -10.97 -15.58 -14.87
CA GLY A 32 -9.52 -15.79 -14.91
C GLY A 32 -8.75 -14.66 -15.59
N GLN A 33 -9.32 -13.98 -16.59
CA GLN A 33 -8.70 -12.82 -17.25
C GLN A 33 -8.66 -11.58 -16.34
N PHE A 34 -9.61 -11.47 -15.40
CA PHE A 34 -9.57 -10.44 -14.36
C PHE A 34 -8.60 -10.77 -13.22
N THR A 35 -8.00 -11.97 -13.24
CA THR A 35 -6.99 -12.38 -12.25
C THR A 35 -5.59 -12.15 -12.86
N PRO A 36 -4.64 -11.55 -12.11
CA PRO A 36 -3.31 -11.30 -12.64
C PRO A 36 -2.59 -12.61 -13.04
N ALA A 37 -1.84 -12.55 -14.14
CA ALA A 37 -1.14 -13.70 -14.72
C ALA A 37 -0.03 -14.25 -13.82
N GLN A 38 0.52 -13.42 -12.93
CA GLN A 38 1.51 -13.81 -11.94
C GLN A 38 1.13 -13.20 -10.59
N TRP A 39 1.11 -14.03 -9.55
CA TRP A 39 0.96 -13.58 -8.18
C TRP A 39 2.35 -13.50 -7.55
N ASP A 40 2.92 -12.30 -7.51
CA ASP A 40 4.22 -12.09 -6.89
C ASP A 40 4.17 -12.43 -5.39
N LYS A 41 5.19 -13.14 -4.92
CA LYS A 41 5.33 -13.51 -3.52
C LYS A 41 5.89 -12.31 -2.75
N ASP A 42 5.04 -11.63 -1.99
CA ASP A 42 5.43 -10.54 -1.10
C ASP A 42 6.27 -11.05 0.09
N GLU A 43 7.53 -11.36 -0.16
CA GLU A 43 8.48 -11.86 0.83
C GLU A 43 9.31 -10.73 1.45
N TRP A 44 8.84 -10.18 2.58
CA TRP A 44 9.46 -9.02 3.25
C TRP A 44 10.77 -9.34 3.98
N HIS A 45 10.89 -10.56 4.54
CA HIS A 45 12.06 -11.03 5.28
C HIS A 45 12.76 -9.97 6.17
N PRO A 46 12.06 -9.41 7.18
CA PRO A 46 12.54 -8.25 7.95
C PRO A 46 13.84 -8.52 8.74
N MET A 47 14.12 -9.78 9.08
CA MET A 47 15.27 -10.21 9.87
C MET A 47 16.47 -10.71 9.04
N LEU A 48 16.40 -10.69 7.70
CA LEU A 48 17.51 -11.18 6.85
C LEU A 48 18.73 -10.24 6.81
N GLY A 49 18.66 -9.08 7.46
CA GLY A 49 19.82 -8.20 7.65
C GLY A 49 19.49 -6.89 8.38
N PRO A 50 20.44 -6.30 9.10
CA PRO A 50 20.22 -5.09 9.90
C PRO A 50 19.76 -3.89 9.07
N TRP A 51 20.25 -3.77 7.82
CA TRP A 51 19.83 -2.71 6.91
C TRP A 51 18.38 -2.85 6.45
N ARG A 52 17.92 -4.09 6.18
CA ARG A 52 16.51 -4.35 5.84
C ARG A 52 15.60 -4.05 7.01
N PHE A 53 16.03 -4.39 8.22
CA PHE A 53 15.27 -4.08 9.44
C PHE A 53 15.07 -2.57 9.60
N ILE A 54 16.11 -1.76 9.42
CA ILE A 54 16.01 -0.29 9.49
C ILE A 54 15.07 0.25 8.40
N GLN A 55 15.13 -0.29 7.18
CA GLN A 55 14.24 0.12 6.09
C GLN A 55 12.76 -0.16 6.43
N VAL A 56 12.45 -1.38 6.88
CA VAL A 56 11.07 -1.72 7.29
C VAL A 56 10.63 -0.86 8.48
N LEU A 57 11.51 -0.64 9.46
CA LEU A 57 11.24 0.21 10.62
C LEU A 57 10.94 1.66 10.21
N SER A 58 11.66 2.20 9.22
CA SER A 58 11.41 3.55 8.71
C SER A 58 9.99 3.71 8.14
N LEU A 59 9.48 2.68 7.48
CA LEU A 59 8.12 2.62 6.95
C LEU A 59 7.08 2.67 8.08
N CYS A 60 7.31 1.91 9.17
CA CYS A 60 6.45 1.92 10.35
C CYS A 60 6.44 3.29 11.04
N ILE A 61 7.60 3.95 11.17
CA ILE A 61 7.70 5.28 11.78
C ILE A 61 6.90 6.31 10.98
N ILE A 62 7.00 6.29 9.64
CA ILE A 62 6.21 7.19 8.78
C ILE A 62 4.71 6.94 8.97
N PHE A 63 4.28 5.67 8.97
CA PHE A 63 2.87 5.33 9.15
C PHE A 63 2.33 5.79 10.52
N LEU A 64 3.10 5.56 11.59
CA LEU A 64 2.77 6.04 12.94
C LEU A 64 2.73 7.58 13.01
N THR A 65 3.60 8.26 12.26
CA THR A 65 3.62 9.73 12.19
C THR A 65 2.33 10.27 11.54
N VAL A 66 1.85 9.62 10.48
CA VAL A 66 0.57 9.95 9.84
C VAL A 66 -0.60 9.75 10.80
N GLU A 67 -0.62 8.63 11.53
CA GLU A 67 -1.64 8.38 12.55
C GLU A 67 -1.58 9.46 13.65
N LEU A 68 -0.40 9.79 14.17
CA LEU A 68 -0.21 10.83 15.18
C LEU A 68 -0.67 12.20 14.68
N ASN A 69 -0.32 12.58 13.46
CA ASN A 69 -0.74 13.83 12.83
C ASN A 69 -2.28 13.94 12.81
N THR A 70 -2.99 12.84 12.58
CA THR A 70 -4.46 12.77 12.67
C THR A 70 -4.99 13.24 14.02
N PHE A 71 -4.42 12.69 15.09
CA PHE A 71 -4.88 12.96 16.43
C PHE A 71 -4.57 14.41 16.80
N PHE A 72 -3.41 14.92 16.39
CA PHE A 72 -3.04 16.32 16.54
C PHE A 72 -3.93 17.27 15.75
N LEU A 73 -4.24 16.98 14.48
CA LEU A 73 -5.16 17.78 13.66
C LEU A 73 -6.55 17.84 14.28
N LYS A 74 -7.06 16.72 14.81
CA LYS A 74 -8.34 16.69 15.53
C LYS A 74 -8.31 17.56 16.78
N TYR A 75 -7.19 17.54 17.52
CA TYR A 75 -7.00 18.33 18.73
C TYR A 75 -6.85 19.83 18.44
N CYS A 76 -5.95 20.21 17.53
CA CYS A 76 -5.66 21.61 17.19
C CYS A 76 -6.83 22.33 16.49
N LEU A 77 -7.59 21.62 15.64
CA LEU A 77 -8.66 22.22 14.84
C LEU A 77 -10.01 22.25 15.57
N TRP A 78 -10.08 21.80 16.84
CA TRP A 78 -11.30 21.72 17.67
C TRP A 78 -12.49 21.10 16.92
N VAL A 79 -12.21 20.07 16.13
CA VAL A 79 -13.18 19.42 15.24
C VAL A 79 -14.05 18.46 16.06
N PRO A 80 -15.40 18.65 16.10
CA PRO A 80 -16.26 17.74 16.84
C PRO A 80 -16.06 16.27 16.43
N PRO A 81 -16.21 15.30 17.36
CA PRO A 81 -15.84 13.89 17.14
C PRO A 81 -16.53 13.20 15.95
N GLN A 82 -17.65 13.74 15.48
CA GLN A 82 -18.49 13.16 14.42
C GLN A 82 -18.20 13.70 13.01
N ASN A 83 -17.12 14.47 12.82
CA ASN A 83 -16.86 15.05 11.50
C ASN A 83 -16.44 13.99 10.47
N PRO A 84 -17.12 13.94 9.31
CA PRO A 84 -16.85 12.93 8.27
C PRO A 84 -15.47 13.09 7.61
N VAL A 85 -14.80 14.24 7.80
CA VAL A 85 -13.46 14.52 7.28
C VAL A 85 -12.44 13.47 7.72
N VAL A 86 -12.50 13.01 8.98
CA VAL A 86 -11.57 11.99 9.49
C VAL A 86 -11.80 10.66 8.77
N ILE A 87 -13.06 10.31 8.51
CA ILE A 87 -13.46 9.06 7.84
C ILE A 87 -12.99 9.08 6.38
N TYR A 88 -13.26 10.15 5.63
CA TYR A 88 -12.82 10.28 4.24
C TYR A 88 -11.29 10.15 4.12
N ARG A 89 -10.57 10.76 5.05
CA ARG A 89 -9.12 10.71 5.06
C ARG A 89 -8.60 9.31 5.42
N LEU A 90 -9.23 8.59 6.36
CA LEU A 90 -8.88 7.21 6.69
C LEU A 90 -9.06 6.28 5.48
N ILE A 91 -10.16 6.46 4.73
CA ILE A 91 -10.44 5.71 3.51
C ILE A 91 -9.38 6.01 2.44
N LEU A 92 -9.03 7.29 2.25
CA LEU A 92 -8.00 7.70 1.29
C LEU A 92 -6.64 7.10 1.64
N TRP A 93 -6.23 7.19 2.91
CA TRP A 93 -4.99 6.56 3.39
C TRP A 93 -5.01 5.05 3.24
N TRP A 94 -6.13 4.39 3.50
CA TRP A 94 -6.30 2.95 3.30
C TRP A 94 -6.12 2.54 1.84
N LEU A 95 -6.69 3.31 0.89
CA LEU A 95 -6.55 3.05 -0.54
C LEU A 95 -5.11 3.25 -1.05
N ILE A 96 -4.38 4.24 -0.53
CA ILE A 96 -2.99 4.53 -0.94
C ILE A 96 -2.00 3.60 -0.24
N ALA A 97 -2.30 3.14 0.98
CA ALA A 97 -1.40 2.28 1.75
C ALA A 97 -1.08 0.98 1.00
N ILE A 98 -2.10 0.30 0.45
CA ILE A 98 -1.93 -1.00 -0.24
C ILE A 98 -0.91 -0.93 -1.39
N PRO A 99 -1.06 -0.05 -2.41
CA PRO A 99 -0.07 0.06 -3.48
C PRO A 99 1.28 0.58 -2.98
N THR A 100 1.30 1.49 -1.99
CA THR A 100 2.54 2.01 -1.40
C THR A 100 3.38 0.91 -0.76
N PHE A 101 2.77 0.03 0.05
CA PHE A 101 3.48 -1.10 0.67
C PHE A 101 4.03 -2.06 -0.38
N ARG A 102 3.28 -2.35 -1.44
CA ARG A 102 3.73 -3.23 -2.53
C ARG A 102 4.89 -2.62 -3.32
N GLU A 103 4.80 -1.34 -3.69
CA GLU A 103 5.89 -0.63 -4.36
C GLU A 103 7.16 -0.57 -3.50
N TYR A 104 7.00 -0.31 -2.19
CA TYR A 104 8.12 -0.25 -1.27
C TYR A 104 8.78 -1.64 -1.06
N ASN A 105 7.98 -2.70 -0.95
CA ASN A 105 8.50 -4.07 -0.89
C ASN A 105 9.32 -4.42 -2.15
N SER A 106 8.78 -4.09 -3.33
CA SER A 106 9.47 -4.29 -4.61
C SER A 106 10.80 -3.51 -4.67
N TYR A 107 10.81 -2.27 -4.16
CA TYR A 107 12.03 -1.46 -4.03
C TYR A 107 13.09 -2.09 -3.10
N LEU A 108 12.67 -2.75 -2.01
CA LEU A 108 13.58 -3.46 -1.10
C LEU A 108 14.15 -4.75 -1.71
N GLN A 109 13.36 -5.43 -2.53
CA GLN A 109 13.74 -6.68 -3.17
C GLN A 109 14.62 -6.47 -4.40
N ASP A 110 14.43 -5.39 -5.17
CA ASP A 110 15.21 -5.14 -6.39
C ASP A 110 16.67 -4.76 -6.05
N ARG A 111 17.62 -5.54 -6.58
CA ARG A 111 19.08 -5.37 -6.37
C ARG A 111 19.74 -4.49 -7.44
N LYS A 112 18.96 -3.88 -8.33
CA LYS A 112 19.49 -3.05 -9.42
C LYS A 112 20.21 -1.80 -8.90
N PRO A 113 21.25 -1.32 -9.63
CA PRO A 113 22.05 -0.16 -9.24
C PRO A 113 21.27 1.17 -9.30
N VAL A 114 20.25 1.28 -10.17
CA VAL A 114 19.37 2.45 -10.25
C VAL A 114 18.03 2.09 -9.63
N LYS A 115 17.81 2.53 -8.40
CA LYS A 115 16.55 2.28 -7.69
C LYS A 115 15.65 3.50 -7.79
N LYS A 116 14.43 3.30 -8.27
CA LYS A 116 13.38 4.34 -8.28
C LYS A 116 12.36 3.99 -7.22
N VAL A 117 12.20 4.87 -6.24
CA VAL A 117 11.10 4.79 -5.27
C VAL A 117 9.80 5.04 -6.03
N GLY A 118 8.81 4.17 -5.86
CA GLY A 118 7.54 4.22 -6.59
C GLY A 118 6.75 5.51 -6.36
N ALA A 119 5.86 5.84 -7.30
CA ALA A 119 5.14 7.11 -7.28
C ALA A 119 4.21 7.24 -6.07
N PHE A 120 3.58 6.15 -5.62
CA PHE A 120 2.71 6.18 -4.44
C PHE A 120 3.50 6.36 -3.16
N CYS A 121 4.73 5.85 -3.09
CA CYS A 121 5.61 6.08 -1.96
C CYS A 121 6.03 7.57 -1.85
N TRP A 122 6.34 8.23 -2.98
CA TRP A 122 6.59 9.67 -3.00
C TRP A 122 5.36 10.49 -2.64
N LEU A 123 4.19 10.10 -3.17
CA LEU A 123 2.92 10.75 -2.87
C LEU A 123 2.59 10.66 -1.37
N SER A 124 2.70 9.47 -0.79
CA SER A 124 2.50 9.22 0.65
C SER A 124 3.44 10.08 1.50
N LEU A 125 4.72 10.16 1.13
CA LEU A 125 5.69 11.00 1.83
C LEU A 125 5.33 12.49 1.74
N ALA A 126 4.93 12.97 0.57
CA ALA A 126 4.51 14.36 0.37
C ALA A 126 3.27 14.69 1.21
N ILE A 127 2.27 13.80 1.26
CA ILE A 127 1.08 13.96 2.10
C ILE A 127 1.48 14.04 3.58
N CYS A 128 2.34 13.12 4.05
CA CYS A 128 2.82 13.12 5.42
C CYS A 128 3.53 14.43 5.80
N ILE A 129 4.37 14.96 4.92
CA ILE A 129 5.08 16.25 5.15
C ILE A 129 4.07 17.40 5.23
N VAL A 130 3.11 17.46 4.31
CA VAL A 130 2.09 18.52 4.31
C VAL A 130 1.25 18.46 5.58
N GLU A 131 0.79 17.28 6.01
CA GLU A 131 0.05 17.11 7.26
C GLU A 131 0.87 17.57 8.47
N LEU A 132 2.16 17.22 8.51
CA LEU A 132 3.05 17.63 9.59
C LEU A 132 3.25 19.16 9.63
N LEU A 133 3.41 19.81 8.47
CA LEU A 133 3.51 21.26 8.36
C LEU A 133 2.22 21.96 8.83
N ILE A 134 1.05 21.41 8.51
CA ILE A 134 -0.23 21.92 8.98
C ILE A 134 -0.31 21.78 10.51
N CYS A 135 0.06 20.63 11.08
CA CYS A 135 0.11 20.43 12.52
C CYS A 135 1.01 21.46 13.21
N ILE A 136 2.22 21.73 12.69
CA ILE A 136 3.13 22.72 13.27
C ILE A 136 2.57 24.14 13.19
N LYS A 137 1.99 24.50 12.03
CA LYS A 137 1.46 25.86 11.80
C LYS A 137 0.27 26.17 12.72
N PHE A 138 -0.65 25.23 12.88
CA PHE A 138 -1.84 25.42 13.72
C PHE A 138 -1.61 25.03 15.20
N GLY A 139 -0.61 24.20 15.49
CA GLY A 139 -0.23 23.82 16.86
C GLY A 139 0.59 24.87 17.62
N HIS A 140 1.05 25.92 16.94
CA HIS A 140 1.82 27.02 17.57
C HIS A 140 1.06 27.76 18.68
N GLY A 141 -0.28 27.66 18.73
CA GLY A 141 -1.11 28.23 19.79
C GLY A 141 -1.35 27.32 21.01
N ILE A 142 -0.82 26.09 21.01
CA ILE A 142 -1.03 25.08 22.07
C ILE A 142 0.26 24.79 22.87
N LEU A 143 1.42 25.08 22.28
CA LEU A 143 2.75 24.81 22.86
C LEU A 143 3.39 26.00 23.58
N PHE A 144 2.67 27.12 23.72
CA PHE A 144 3.05 28.29 24.53
C PHE A 144 1.92 28.67 25.49
#